data_AF-A0A059F133-F1
#
_entry.id   AF-A0A059F133-F1
#
_cell.length_a   1.000
_cell.length_b   1.000
_cell.length_c   1.000
_cell.angle_alpha   90.00
_cell.angle_beta   90.00
_cell.angle_gamma   90.00
#
_symmetry.space_group_name_H-M   'P 1'
#
loop_
_entity.id
_entity.type
_entity.pdbx_description
1 polymer ?
#
loop_
_entity_poly.entity_id
_entity_poly.type
_entity_poly.pdbx_seq_one_letter_code
_entity_poly.pdbx_strand_id
1 'polypeptide(L)'
;MDFQGYDDLKKVLADKDQIKALNKFSDLLYDTVNKILALELQDDPNFVLESIRNQKNVLERAEWLSDALKGDDLDYDNIGIQVDEFVLHLKKLEEFYKNNTQIN
;
A
#
# COMPACT_ATOMS: atom_id res chain seq x y z
N MET A 1 -5.84 2.71 9.61
CA MET A 1 -5.76 3.49 8.38
C MET A 1 -7.13 3.43 7.73
N ASP A 2 -7.54 4.50 7.07
CA ASP A 2 -8.64 4.44 6.12
C ASP A 2 -8.14 3.76 4.82
N PHE A 3 -8.93 2.82 4.29
CA PHE A 3 -8.64 2.06 3.07
C PHE A 3 -9.56 2.42 1.90
N GLN A 4 -10.34 3.51 1.99
CA GLN A 4 -11.24 3.96 0.93
C GLN A 4 -10.53 4.17 -0.43
N GLY A 5 -9.29 4.67 -0.41
CA GLY A 5 -8.49 4.86 -1.63
C GLY A 5 -8.26 3.58 -2.43
N TYR A 6 -8.20 2.42 -1.76
CA TYR A 6 -8.11 1.11 -2.40
C TYR A 6 -9.43 0.69 -3.03
N ASP A 7 -10.56 0.87 -2.33
CA ASP A 7 -11.87 0.51 -2.87
C ASP A 7 -12.19 1.33 -4.11
N ASP A 8 -11.78 2.59 -4.12
CA ASP A 8 -11.92 3.46 -5.27
C ASP A 8 -10.99 3.04 -6.42
N LEU A 9 -9.74 2.63 -6.14
CA LEU A 9 -8.85 2.08 -7.17
C LEU A 9 -9.46 0.83 -7.81
N LYS A 10 -10.06 -0.06 -7.02
CA LYS A 10 -10.76 -1.25 -7.53
C LYS A 10 -11.93 -0.91 -8.44
N LYS A 11 -12.73 0.11 -8.10
CA LYS A 11 -13.82 0.59 -8.99
C LYS A 11 -13.26 1.08 -10.32
N VAL A 12 -12.18 1.85 -10.29
CA VAL A 12 -11.54 2.37 -11.51
C VAL A 12 -10.94 1.24 -12.36
N LEU A 13 -10.38 0.19 -11.74
CA LEU A 13 -9.90 -1.00 -12.46
C LEU A 13 -11.03 -1.75 -13.15
N ALA A 14 -12.21 -1.83 -12.54
CA ALA A 14 -13.39 -2.44 -13.16
C ALA A 14 -13.85 -1.68 -14.42
N ASP A 15 -13.62 -0.37 -14.46
CA ASP A 15 -13.89 0.48 -15.63
C ASP A 15 -12.86 0.31 -16.77
N LYS A 16 -11.77 -0.44 -16.52
CA LYS A 16 -10.68 -0.71 -17.47
C LYS A 16 -10.06 0.56 -18.08
N ASP A 17 -9.91 1.59 -17.25
CA ASP A 17 -9.33 2.88 -17.63
C ASP A 17 -7.93 3.04 -17.00
N GLN A 18 -6.89 2.78 -17.78
CA GLN A 18 -5.49 2.84 -17.34
C GLN A 18 -5.09 4.20 -16.78
N ILE A 19 -5.50 5.30 -17.42
CA ILE A 19 -5.10 6.65 -17.00
C ILE A 19 -5.73 6.99 -15.66
N LYS A 20 -7.04 6.70 -15.50
CA LYS A 20 -7.69 6.87 -14.21
C LYS A 20 -7.08 5.96 -13.14
N ALA A 21 -6.74 4.72 -13.49
CA ALA A 21 -6.13 3.78 -12.54
C ALA A 21 -4.76 4.28 -12.06
N LEU A 22 -3.92 4.78 -12.96
CA LEU A 22 -2.62 5.38 -12.62
C LEU A 22 -2.77 6.62 -11.74
N ASN A 23 -3.70 7.53 -12.07
CA ASN A 23 -3.96 8.71 -11.24
C ASN A 23 -4.41 8.30 -9.84
N LYS A 24 -5.36 7.36 -9.74
CA LYS A 24 -5.89 6.92 -8.45
C LYS A 24 -4.85 6.15 -7.64
N PHE A 25 -3.99 5.38 -8.30
CA PHE A 25 -2.87 4.72 -7.66
C PHE A 25 -1.85 5.73 -7.13
N SER A 26 -1.57 6.82 -7.88
CA SER A 26 -0.72 7.90 -7.39
C SER A 26 -1.28 8.57 -6.13
N ASP A 27 -2.59 8.83 -6.08
CA ASP A 27 -3.25 9.36 -4.88
C ASP A 27 -3.09 8.39 -3.69
N LEU A 28 -3.31 7.09 -3.93
CA LEU A 28 -3.15 6.05 -2.92
C LEU A 28 -1.72 5.97 -2.37
N LEU A 29 -0.71 6.15 -3.22
CA LEU A 29 0.69 6.17 -2.80
C LEU A 29 1.00 7.38 -1.92
N TYR A 30 0.52 8.56 -2.30
CA TYR A 30 0.68 9.77 -1.49
C TYR A 30 0.09 9.60 -0.09
N ASP A 31 -1.15 9.11 -0.01
CA ASP A 31 -1.82 8.80 1.25
C ASP A 31 -1.07 7.75 2.07
N THR A 32 -0.56 6.71 1.41
CA THR A 32 0.21 5.63 2.04
C THR A 32 1.47 6.19 2.69
N VAL A 33 2.27 6.98 1.96
CA VAL A 33 3.50 7.58 2.47
C VAL A 33 3.21 8.48 3.67
N ASN A 34 2.19 9.34 3.57
CA ASN A 34 1.80 10.21 4.69
C ASN A 34 1.40 9.42 5.93
N LYS A 35 0.66 8.31 5.76
CA LYS A 35 0.29 7.42 6.87
C LYS A 35 1.51 6.76 7.50
N ILE A 36 2.47 6.29 6.70
CA ILE A 36 3.71 5.68 7.20
C ILE A 36 4.54 6.69 7.98
N LEU A 37 4.67 7.92 7.49
CA LEU A 37 5.39 8.99 8.17
C LEU A 37 4.77 9.39 9.52
N ALA A 38 3.44 9.22 9.65
CA ALA A 38 2.71 9.51 10.88
C ALA A 38 2.84 8.40 11.94
N LEU A 39 3.46 7.26 11.62
CA LEU A 39 3.63 6.17 12.58
C LEU A 39 4.77 6.49 13.56
N GLU A 40 4.49 6.39 14.86
CA GLU A 40 5.45 6.69 15.92
C GLU A 40 6.60 5.67 15.95
N LEU A 41 7.82 6.19 16.14
CA LEU A 41 9.02 5.38 16.29
C LEU A 41 9.25 5.06 17.78
N GLN A 42 9.56 3.80 18.08
CA GLN A 42 10.04 3.41 19.40
C GLN A 42 11.56 3.33 19.41
N ASP A 43 12.15 3.65 20.57
CA ASP A 43 13.58 3.51 20.83
C ASP A 43 13.92 2.03 21.17
N ASP A 44 13.53 1.11 20.28
CA ASP A 44 13.87 -0.31 20.34
C ASP A 44 14.48 -0.74 18.99
N PRO A 45 15.73 -1.21 18.95
CA PRO A 45 16.38 -1.60 17.69
C PRO A 45 15.66 -2.73 16.92
N ASN A 46 15.01 -3.67 17.61
CA ASN A 46 14.27 -4.75 16.94
C ASN A 46 12.98 -4.20 16.32
N PHE A 47 12.29 -3.29 17.01
CA PHE A 47 11.14 -2.58 16.46
C PHE A 47 11.54 -1.80 15.21
N VAL A 48 12.64 -1.04 15.25
CA VAL A 48 13.13 -0.27 14.10
C VAL A 48 13.47 -1.19 12.92
N LEU A 49 14.16 -2.30 13.16
CA LEU A 49 14.49 -3.27 12.10
C LEU A 49 13.24 -3.89 11.48
N GLU A 50 12.26 -4.27 12.30
CA GLU A 50 11.02 -4.89 11.81
C GLU A 50 10.12 -3.87 11.11
N SER A 51 10.10 -2.63 11.57
CA SER A 51 9.46 -1.50 10.88
C SER A 51 10.04 -1.32 9.47
N ILE A 52 11.37 -1.25 9.34
CA ILE A 52 12.05 -1.11 8.04
C ILE A 52 11.69 -2.27 7.10
N ARG A 53 11.67 -3.52 7.61
CA ARG A 53 11.26 -4.69 6.81
C ARG A 53 9.84 -4.58 6.30
N ASN A 54 8.90 -4.17 7.16
CA ASN A 54 7.50 -4.02 6.76
C ASN A 54 7.32 -2.88 5.74
N GLN A 55 8.01 -1.75 5.92
CA GLN A 55 7.98 -0.65 4.95
C GLN A 55 8.57 -1.06 3.59
N LYS A 56 9.68 -1.82 3.59
CA LYS A 56 10.27 -2.39 2.36
C LYS A 56 9.28 -3.29 1.62
N ASN A 57 8.57 -4.16 2.34
CA ASN A 57 7.55 -5.03 1.74
C ASN A 57 6.41 -4.23 1.10
N VAL A 58 5.98 -3.14 1.75
CA VAL A 58 4.96 -2.24 1.17
C VAL A 58 5.47 -1.55 -0.10
N LEU A 59 6.72 -1.06 -0.09
CA LEU A 59 7.35 -0.45 -1.27
C LEU A 59 7.42 -1.42 -2.44
N GLU A 60 7.88 -2.65 -2.23
CA GLU A 60 7.98 -3.66 -3.29
C GLU A 60 6.61 -3.95 -3.93
N ARG A 61 5.53 -4.02 -3.14
CA ARG A 61 4.18 -4.22 -3.67
C ARG A 61 3.65 -3.00 -4.43
N ALA A 62 4.01 -1.79 -4.00
CA ALA A 62 3.71 -0.57 -4.74
C ALA A 62 4.43 -0.52 -6.09
N GLU A 63 5.70 -0.92 -6.15
CA GLU A 63 6.47 -0.98 -7.40
C GLU A 63 5.87 -1.98 -8.38
N TRP A 64 5.51 -3.19 -7.92
CA TRP A 64 4.86 -4.20 -8.76
C TRP A 64 3.54 -3.68 -9.35
N LEU A 65 2.72 -3.03 -8.53
CA LEU A 65 1.46 -2.46 -8.98
C LEU A 65 1.66 -1.32 -9.98
N SER A 66 2.67 -0.46 -9.77
CA SER A 66 3.08 0.56 -10.75
C SER A 66 3.42 -0.07 -12.10
N ASP A 67 4.24 -1.12 -12.08
CA ASP A 67 4.71 -1.77 -13.30
C ASP A 67 3.56 -2.46 -14.03
N ALA A 68 2.68 -3.13 -13.28
CA ALA A 68 1.48 -3.76 -13.83
C ALA A 68 0.56 -2.72 -14.47
N LEU A 69 0.36 -1.55 -13.86
CA LEU A 69 -0.48 -0.48 -14.39
C LEU A 69 0.11 0.27 -15.59
N LYS A 70 1.43 0.18 -15.80
CA LYS A 70 2.15 0.81 -16.93
C LYS A 70 2.32 -0.11 -18.13
N GLY A 71 1.89 -1.38 -18.03
CA GLY A 71 1.96 -2.34 -19.13
C GLY A 71 1.11 -1.93 -20.33
N ASP A 72 1.54 -2.35 -21.53
CA ASP A 72 0.83 -2.11 -22.78
C ASP A 72 -0.43 -3.00 -22.92
N ASP A 73 -0.41 -4.21 -22.33
CA ASP A 73 -1.52 -5.15 -22.29
C ASP A 73 -1.89 -5.43 -20.82
N LEU A 74 -2.93 -4.75 -20.35
CA LEU A 74 -3.32 -4.77 -18.94
C LEU A 74 -4.27 -5.92 -18.62
N ASP A 75 -3.76 -6.87 -17.82
CA ASP A 75 -4.61 -7.85 -17.13
C ASP A 75 -5.21 -7.21 -15.87
N TYR A 76 -6.34 -6.53 -16.03
CA TYR A 76 -7.05 -5.84 -14.94
C TYR A 76 -7.47 -6.77 -13.80
N ASP A 77 -7.74 -8.05 -14.08
CA ASP A 77 -8.11 -9.02 -13.04
C ASP A 77 -6.89 -9.34 -12.18
N ASN A 78 -5.74 -9.61 -12.82
CA ASN A 78 -4.47 -9.81 -12.11
C ASN A 78 -4.01 -8.55 -11.35
N ILE A 79 -4.19 -7.36 -11.94
CA ILE A 79 -3.91 -6.09 -11.25
C ILE A 79 -4.79 -5.96 -10.00
N GLY A 80 -6.07 -6.34 -10.08
CA GLY A 80 -6.96 -6.38 -8.92
C GLY A 80 -6.44 -7.27 -7.78
N ILE A 81 -5.84 -8.41 -8.11
CA ILE A 81 -5.19 -9.31 -7.13
C ILE A 81 -3.96 -8.63 -6.52
N GLN A 82 -3.13 -7.96 -7.31
CA GLN A 82 -1.95 -7.25 -6.80
C GLN A 82 -2.33 -6.09 -5.87
N VAL A 83 -3.43 -5.40 -6.17
CA VAL A 83 -4.01 -4.37 -5.30
C VAL A 83 -4.43 -4.97 -3.95
N ASP A 84 -4.95 -6.20 -3.92
CA ASP A 84 -5.26 -6.94 -2.68
C ASP A 84 -4.02 -7.30 -1.87
N GLU A 85 -2.96 -7.76 -2.54
CA GLU A 85 -1.69 -8.04 -1.89
C GLU A 85 -1.06 -6.78 -1.29
N PHE A 86 -1.08 -5.67 -2.03
CA PHE A 86 -0.59 -4.38 -1.53
C PHE A 86 -1.30 -3.97 -0.24
N VAL A 87 -2.64 -4.06 -0.20
CA VAL A 87 -3.43 -3.73 0.99
C VAL A 87 -3.19 -4.70 2.14
N LEU A 88 -3.01 -5.99 1.86
CA LEU A 88 -2.65 -6.97 2.89
C LEU A 88 -1.36 -6.55 3.61
N HIS A 89 -0.35 -6.08 2.88
CA HIS A 89 0.91 -5.64 3.46
C HIS A 89 0.78 -4.31 4.23
N LEU A 90 -0.05 -3.38 3.76
CA LEU A 90 -0.39 -2.17 4.52
C LEU A 90 -1.08 -2.49 5.85
N LYS A 91 -2.02 -3.45 5.85
CA LYS A 91 -2.69 -3.90 7.08
C LYS A 91 -1.71 -4.53 8.06
N LYS A 92 -0.79 -5.37 7.59
CA LYS A 92 0.27 -5.95 8.42
C LYS A 92 1.17 -4.89 9.03
N LEU A 93 1.56 -3.87 8.26
CA LEU A 93 2.32 -2.72 8.76
C LEU A 93 1.52 -2.00 9.86
N GLU A 94 0.25 -1.68 9.60
CA GLU A 94 -0.61 -1.02 10.58
C GLU A 94 -0.75 -1.85 11.88
N GLU A 95 -0.99 -3.15 11.77
CA GLU A 95 -1.10 -4.08 12.90
C GLU A 95 0.20 -4.17 13.69
N PHE A 96 1.34 -4.26 13.00
CA PHE A 96 2.65 -4.24 13.64
C PHE A 96 2.82 -2.99 14.50
N TYR A 97 2.54 -1.80 13.94
CA TYR A 97 2.66 -0.57 14.72
C TYR A 97 1.66 -0.53 15.87
N LYS A 98 0.37 -0.85 15.66
CA LYS A 98 -0.62 -0.89 16.75
C LYS A 98 -0.20 -1.78 17.91
N ASN A 99 0.30 -2.98 17.62
CA ASN A 99 0.67 -3.96 18.65
C ASN A 99 1.94 -3.58 19.41
N ASN A 100 2.78 -2.73 18.84
CA ASN A 100 4.05 -2.36 19.44
C ASN A 100 4.03 -0.95 20.02
N THR A 101 3.27 -0.01 19.46
CA THR A 101 3.18 1.39 19.94
C THR A 101 2.06 1.63 20.95
N GLN A 102 1.12 0.69 21.15
CA GLN A 102 0.16 0.74 22.25
C GLN A 102 0.80 0.33 23.58
N ILE A 103 1.72 1.16 24.09
CA ILE A 103 2.10 1.17 25.53
C ILE A 103 2.27 2.63 25.96
N ASN A 104 1.15 3.26 26.33
CA ASN A 104 0.89 3.99 27.59
C ASN A 104 -0.46 4.71 27.53
#